data_AF-A0A4R0QLF0-F1
#
_entry.id   AF-A0A4R0QLF0-F1
#
_cell.length_a   1.000
_cell.length_b   1.000
_cell.length_c   1.000
_cell.angle_alpha   90.00
_cell.angle_beta   90.00
_cell.angle_gamma   90.00
#
_symmetry.space_group_name_H-M   'P 1'
#
loop_
_entity.id
_entity.type
_entity.pdbx_description
1 polymer ?
#
loop_
_entity_poly.entity_id
_entity_poly.type
_entity_poly.pdbx_seq_one_letter_code
_entity_poly.pdbx_strand_id
1 'polypeptide(L)'
;MIASERLNGRFLPLMKGATEWRRIDRTLRRGVLSVSDGVLVGTFLRSIEGATVHEGRIALVLDALRRTALPMPELYEMVSWSYEWKALVLKYFYDVCREGYAEIDERFASLTAAGEAVLLRAETQGFERASWGFVERRLHEIVTAVCPHCGSGNWTNYSSEAYTCAGCSMHVSFAESRSLRVSCGDDASWRCTPWPAVPGAMTG
;
A
#
# COMPACT_ATOMS: atom_id res chain seq x y z
N MET A 1 -11.26 -17.22 25.72
CA MET A 1 -9.94 -16.56 25.90
C MET A 1 -8.89 -17.31 25.10
N ILE A 2 -8.77 -17.04 23.80
CA ILE A 2 -7.65 -17.50 22.97
C ILE A 2 -7.41 -16.40 21.93
N ALA A 3 -6.50 -15.46 22.20
CA ALA A 3 -5.90 -14.57 21.20
C ALA A 3 -4.83 -13.69 21.86
N SER A 4 -3.58 -14.15 21.95
CA SER A 4 -2.47 -13.25 22.34
C SER A 4 -1.08 -13.63 21.80
N GLU A 5 -0.94 -14.67 20.95
CA GLU A 5 0.39 -15.14 20.52
C GLU A 5 0.76 -14.84 19.06
N ARG A 6 -0.04 -14.05 18.32
CA ARG A 6 0.13 -13.92 16.85
C ARG A 6 0.81 -12.66 16.31
N LEU A 7 1.30 -11.74 17.16
CA LEU A 7 1.95 -10.51 16.69
C LEU A 7 3.42 -10.49 17.17
N ASN A 8 4.27 -11.21 16.45
CA ASN A 8 5.71 -11.33 16.74
C ASN A 8 6.59 -10.70 15.66
N GLY A 9 6.02 -10.10 14.60
CA GLY A 9 6.83 -9.43 13.60
C GLY A 9 7.47 -8.17 14.16
N ARG A 10 8.70 -7.91 13.73
CA ARG A 10 9.40 -6.64 13.97
C ARG A 10 9.03 -5.70 12.85
N PHE A 11 8.54 -4.50 13.18
CA PHE A 11 8.45 -3.41 12.21
C PHE A 11 9.87 -2.95 11.88
N LEU A 12 10.40 -3.42 10.75
CA LEU A 12 11.71 -2.97 10.28
C LEU A 12 11.65 -1.45 10.04
N PRO A 13 12.69 -0.68 10.42
CA PRO A 13 12.77 0.72 10.04
C PRO A 13 12.67 0.82 8.52
N LEU A 14 11.66 1.56 8.07
CA LEU A 14 11.25 1.64 6.68
C LEU A 14 12.35 2.35 5.88
N MET A 15 13.04 1.59 5.03
CA MET A 15 14.24 2.04 4.29
C MET A 15 15.34 2.55 5.23
N LYS A 16 16.54 2.88 4.74
CA LYS A 16 17.66 3.28 5.62
C LYS A 16 17.37 4.68 6.21
N GLY A 17 16.58 4.71 7.28
CA GLY A 17 16.16 5.91 8.00
C GLY A 17 14.85 6.53 7.48
N ALA A 18 14.08 7.11 8.41
CA ALA A 18 12.80 7.80 8.15
C ALA A 18 12.88 8.94 7.10
N THR A 19 14.09 9.34 6.71
CA THR A 19 14.36 10.42 5.75
C THR A 19 14.16 9.99 4.30
N GLU A 20 14.42 8.73 3.94
CA GLU A 20 14.40 8.27 2.54
C GLU A 20 12.97 8.18 1.99
N TRP A 21 12.06 7.53 2.71
CA TRP A 21 10.66 7.38 2.25
C TRP A 21 9.94 8.72 2.19
N ARG A 22 10.20 9.63 3.14
CA ARG A 22 9.63 10.99 3.14
C ARG A 22 10.15 11.83 1.97
N ARG A 23 11.39 11.63 1.54
CA ARG A 23 11.92 12.26 0.33
C ARG A 23 11.17 11.75 -0.90
N ILE A 24 11.02 10.43 -1.02
CA ILE A 24 10.35 9.78 -2.16
C ILE A 24 8.84 10.11 -2.20
N ASP A 25 8.13 10.12 -1.06
CA ASP A 25 6.71 10.52 -1.03
C ASP A 25 6.52 11.97 -1.50
N ARG A 26 7.45 12.87 -1.14
CA ARG A 26 7.42 14.27 -1.61
C ARG A 26 7.70 14.42 -3.10
N THR A 27 8.57 13.60 -3.69
CA THR A 27 8.83 13.63 -5.14
C THR A 27 7.66 13.05 -5.91
N LEU A 28 7.08 11.96 -5.41
CA LEU A 28 5.89 11.32 -5.98
C LEU A 28 4.68 12.27 -6.05
N ARG A 29 4.43 13.06 -5.00
CA ARG A 29 3.36 14.09 -5.01
C ARG A 29 3.54 15.17 -6.08
N ARG A 30 4.73 15.29 -6.68
CA ARG A 30 5.01 16.21 -7.80
C ARG A 30 4.88 15.53 -9.17
N GLY A 31 4.44 14.27 -9.22
CA GLY A 31 4.28 13.48 -10.45
C GLY A 31 5.59 13.02 -11.09
N VAL A 32 6.74 13.17 -10.40
CA VAL A 32 8.06 12.84 -10.93
C VAL A 32 8.72 11.77 -10.05
N LEU A 33 9.00 10.61 -10.64
CA LEU A 33 9.75 9.53 -10.01
C LEU A 33 10.96 9.17 -10.87
N SER A 34 12.16 9.24 -10.29
CA SER A 34 13.35 8.71 -10.95
C SER A 34 13.32 7.18 -10.93
N VAL A 35 13.95 6.55 -11.92
CA VAL A 35 14.07 5.09 -11.98
C VAL A 35 14.75 4.55 -10.73
N SER A 36 15.79 5.24 -10.23
CA SER A 36 16.47 4.88 -8.98
C SER A 36 15.54 4.85 -7.77
N ASP A 37 14.67 5.86 -7.62
CA ASP A 37 13.72 5.93 -6.51
C ASP A 37 12.66 4.82 -6.63
N GLY A 38 12.19 4.53 -7.84
CA GLY A 38 11.29 3.40 -8.07
C GLY A 38 11.91 2.05 -7.74
N VAL A 39 13.18 1.83 -8.11
CA VAL A 39 13.93 0.61 -7.75
C VAL A 39 14.12 0.48 -6.24
N LEU A 40 14.42 1.58 -5.55
CA LEU A 40 14.53 1.60 -4.09
C LEU A 40 13.20 1.22 -3.43
N VAL A 41 12.08 1.80 -3.87
CA VAL A 41 10.75 1.44 -3.38
C VAL A 41 10.44 -0.02 -3.65
N GLY A 42 10.68 -0.51 -4.87
CA GLY A 42 10.43 -1.91 -5.23
C GLY A 42 11.24 -2.91 -4.41
N THR A 43 12.53 -2.63 -4.25
CA THR A 43 13.45 -3.44 -3.43
C THR A 43 12.98 -3.49 -1.98
N PHE A 44 12.59 -2.34 -1.46
CA PHE A 44 12.07 -2.22 -0.12
C PHE A 44 10.75 -3.00 0.05
N LEU A 45 9.76 -2.84 -0.84
CA LEU A 45 8.49 -3.56 -0.76
C LEU A 45 8.68 -5.09 -0.83
N ARG A 46 9.58 -5.57 -1.69
CA ARG A 46 9.92 -7.01 -1.76
C ARG A 46 10.59 -7.54 -0.50
N SER A 47 11.23 -6.68 0.29
CA SER A 47 11.84 -7.07 1.57
C SER A 47 10.84 -7.18 2.73
N ILE A 48 9.59 -6.69 2.54
CA ILE A 48 8.56 -6.77 3.58
C ILE A 48 7.88 -8.13 3.50
N GLU A 49 7.96 -8.90 4.58
CA GLU A 49 7.26 -10.17 4.67
C GLU A 49 5.74 -9.98 4.74
N GLY A 50 4.98 -10.93 4.21
CA GLY A 50 3.51 -10.88 4.24
C GLY A 50 2.93 -10.78 5.66
N ALA A 51 3.60 -11.39 6.65
CA ALA A 51 3.24 -11.24 8.06
C ALA A 51 3.36 -9.79 8.53
N THR A 52 4.45 -9.11 8.20
CA THR A 52 4.67 -7.70 8.52
C THR A 52 3.63 -6.80 7.86
N VAL A 53 3.26 -7.07 6.60
CA VAL A 53 2.16 -6.33 5.93
C VAL A 53 0.84 -6.51 6.67
N HIS A 54 0.53 -7.73 7.11
CA HIS A 54 -0.67 -8.01 7.88
C HIS A 54 -0.70 -7.25 9.21
N GLU A 55 0.39 -7.29 9.97
CA GLU A 55 0.53 -6.57 11.24
C GLU A 55 0.45 -5.05 11.05
N GLY A 56 1.08 -4.51 10.00
CA GLY A 56 1.02 -3.08 9.67
C GLY A 56 -0.40 -2.60 9.36
N ARG A 57 -1.19 -3.41 8.65
CA ARG A 57 -2.59 -3.08 8.37
C ARG A 57 -3.47 -3.14 9.62
N ILE A 58 -3.25 -4.10 10.52
CA ILE A 58 -3.90 -4.11 11.84
C ILE A 58 -3.55 -2.82 12.59
N ALA A 59 -2.27 -2.48 12.69
CA ALA A 59 -1.83 -1.28 13.40
C ALA A 59 -2.38 0.02 12.78
N LEU A 60 -2.53 0.11 11.46
CA LEU A 60 -3.19 1.23 10.78
C LEU A 60 -4.66 1.39 11.20
N VAL A 61 -5.40 0.29 11.28
CA VAL A 61 -6.80 0.31 11.73
C VAL A 61 -6.90 0.71 13.20
N LEU A 62 -6.05 0.15 14.06
CA LEU A 62 -6.01 0.50 15.48
C LEU A 62 -5.64 1.97 15.70
N ASP A 63 -4.67 2.50 14.95
CA ASP A 63 -4.31 3.93 15.01
C ASP A 63 -5.48 4.83 14.59
N ALA A 64 -6.22 4.47 13.53
CA ALA A 64 -7.41 5.22 13.12
C ALA A 64 -8.49 5.22 14.22
N LEU A 65 -8.75 4.05 14.83
CA LEU A 65 -9.69 3.91 15.95
C LEU A 65 -9.29 4.71 17.19
N ARG A 66 -7.99 4.84 17.47
CA ARG A 66 -7.49 5.68 18.57
C ARG A 66 -7.75 7.17 18.34
N ARG A 67 -7.75 7.61 17.08
CA ARG A 67 -7.82 9.02 16.70
C ARG A 67 -9.24 9.54 16.48
N THR A 68 -10.17 8.66 16.11
CA THR A 68 -11.54 9.05 15.78
C THR A 68 -12.51 7.91 16.05
N ALA A 69 -13.73 8.26 16.48
CA ALA A 69 -14.84 7.33 16.63
C ALA A 69 -15.43 6.86 15.28
N LEU A 70 -15.05 7.52 14.17
CA LEU A 70 -15.43 7.19 12.80
C LEU A 70 -14.17 6.93 11.95
N PRO A 71 -13.54 5.75 12.08
CA PRO A 71 -12.24 5.46 11.46
C PRO A 71 -12.33 5.22 9.94
N MET A 72 -13.49 4.79 9.43
CA MET A 72 -13.62 4.34 8.05
C MET A 72 -13.34 5.42 6.98
N PRO A 73 -13.85 6.67 7.10
CA PRO A 73 -13.50 7.72 6.14
C PRO A 73 -11.99 7.95 6.07
N GLU A 74 -11.32 8.04 7.21
CA GLU A 74 -9.88 8.25 7.28
C GLU A 74 -9.07 7.08 6.69
N LEU A 75 -9.51 5.86 6.95
CA LEU A 75 -8.92 4.64 6.40
C LEU A 75 -9.11 4.56 4.88
N TYR A 76 -10.30 4.87 4.36
CA TYR A 76 -10.56 4.90 2.92
C TYR A 76 -9.73 5.95 2.18
N GLU A 77 -9.59 7.14 2.76
CA GLU A 77 -8.79 8.22 2.17
C GLU A 77 -7.29 7.91 2.11
N MET A 78 -6.79 6.97 2.91
CA MET A 78 -5.37 6.59 2.90
C MET A 78 -4.87 6.10 1.54
N VAL A 79 -5.73 5.37 0.81
CA VAL A 79 -5.52 4.93 -0.58
C VAL A 79 -6.84 5.14 -1.35
N SER A 80 -7.23 6.40 -1.49
CA SER A 80 -8.53 6.86 -2.01
C SER A 80 -8.95 6.22 -3.35
N TRP A 81 -7.99 5.96 -4.23
CA TRP A 81 -8.20 5.47 -5.59
C TRP A 81 -8.20 3.94 -5.75
N SER A 82 -7.90 3.17 -4.70
CA SER A 82 -7.91 1.70 -4.77
C SER A 82 -9.23 1.13 -4.24
N TYR A 83 -9.95 0.40 -5.11
CA TYR A 83 -11.16 -0.33 -4.71
C TYR A 83 -10.80 -1.56 -3.86
N GLU A 84 -9.68 -2.21 -4.18
CA GLU A 84 -9.12 -3.34 -3.45
C GLU A 84 -8.82 -2.93 -2.01
N TRP A 85 -8.26 -1.74 -1.80
CA TRP A 85 -8.02 -1.20 -0.47
C TRP A 85 -9.31 -1.03 0.34
N LYS A 86 -10.39 -0.53 -0.26
CA LYS A 86 -11.67 -0.32 0.47
C LYS A 86 -12.24 -1.63 1.01
N ALA A 87 -12.21 -2.69 0.21
CA ALA A 87 -12.64 -4.02 0.65
C ALA A 87 -11.67 -4.60 1.70
N LEU A 88 -10.36 -4.41 1.48
CA LEU A 88 -9.33 -4.94 2.36
C LEU A 88 -9.37 -4.30 3.74
N VAL A 89 -9.51 -2.99 3.83
CA VAL A 89 -9.52 -2.29 5.12
C VAL A 89 -10.79 -2.60 5.92
N LEU A 90 -11.92 -2.86 5.27
CA LEU A 90 -13.12 -3.42 5.93
C LEU A 90 -12.83 -4.79 6.54
N LYS A 91 -12.13 -5.67 5.81
CA LYS A 91 -11.71 -6.97 6.35
C LYS A 91 -10.83 -6.78 7.60
N TYR A 92 -9.84 -5.90 7.56
CA TYR A 92 -8.98 -5.65 8.73
C TYR A 92 -9.74 -5.01 9.89
N PHE A 93 -10.68 -4.12 9.61
CA PHE A 93 -11.59 -3.57 10.61
C PHE A 93 -12.44 -4.66 11.28
N TYR A 94 -12.98 -5.58 10.49
CA TYR A 94 -13.66 -6.75 11.02
C TYR A 94 -12.73 -7.65 11.84
N ASP A 95 -11.50 -7.90 11.37
CA ASP A 95 -10.52 -8.74 12.07
C ASP A 95 -10.16 -8.14 13.45
N VAL A 96 -9.94 -6.84 13.56
CA VAL A 96 -9.65 -6.22 14.88
C VAL A 96 -10.82 -6.31 15.85
N CYS A 97 -12.06 -6.24 15.36
CA CYS A 97 -13.24 -6.43 16.20
C CYS A 97 -13.38 -7.90 16.62
N ARG A 98 -13.18 -8.83 15.69
CA ARG A 98 -13.24 -10.27 15.93
C ARG A 98 -12.21 -10.74 16.97
N GLU A 99 -11.02 -10.14 16.96
CA GLU A 99 -9.95 -10.44 17.92
C GLU A 99 -10.12 -9.70 19.27
N GLY A 100 -11.16 -8.86 19.41
CA GLY A 100 -11.45 -8.12 20.64
C GLY A 100 -10.53 -6.92 20.89
N TYR A 101 -9.86 -6.41 19.85
CA TYR A 101 -9.03 -5.20 19.93
C TYR A 101 -9.85 -3.92 19.76
N ALA A 102 -11.04 -4.04 19.17
CA ALA A 102 -11.98 -2.95 19.00
C ALA A 102 -13.39 -3.42 19.33
N GLU A 103 -14.23 -2.50 19.78
CA GLU A 103 -15.65 -2.69 20.00
C GLU A 103 -16.42 -1.68 19.15
N ILE A 104 -17.59 -2.10 18.68
CA ILE A 104 -18.52 -1.28 17.91
C ILE A 104 -19.83 -1.24 18.67
N ASP A 105 -20.31 -0.03 18.97
CA ASP A 105 -21.68 0.20 19.43
C ASP A 105 -22.58 0.69 18.29
N GLU A 106 -23.79 1.12 18.59
CA GLU A 106 -24.75 1.59 17.58
C GLU A 106 -24.28 2.81 16.77
N ARG A 107 -23.26 3.53 17.24
CA ARG A 107 -22.84 4.84 16.68
C ARG A 107 -21.35 4.95 16.41
N PHE A 108 -20.52 4.25 17.16
CA PHE A 108 -19.09 4.47 17.20
C PHE A 108 -18.31 3.16 17.28
N ALA A 109 -17.04 3.25 16.86
CA ALA A 109 -16.07 2.21 17.10
C ALA A 109 -14.93 2.76 17.96
N SER A 110 -14.45 1.97 18.92
CA SER A 110 -13.39 2.37 19.85
C SER A 110 -12.44 1.22 20.15
N LEU A 111 -11.21 1.55 20.53
CA LEU A 111 -10.23 0.57 21.01
C LEU A 111 -10.61 0.00 22.36
N THR A 112 -10.36 -1.30 22.53
CA THR A 112 -10.33 -1.93 23.86
C THR A 112 -8.95 -1.74 24.50
N ALA A 113 -8.82 -2.06 25.78
CA ALA A 113 -7.51 -2.09 26.45
C ALA A 113 -6.52 -3.05 25.77
N ALA A 114 -7.02 -4.17 25.22
CA ALA A 114 -6.20 -5.11 24.47
C ALA A 114 -5.72 -4.51 23.14
N GLY A 115 -6.59 -3.79 22.43
CA GLY A 115 -6.22 -3.07 21.21
C GLY A 115 -5.19 -1.99 21.44
N GLU A 116 -5.32 -1.20 22.51
CA GLU A 116 -4.35 -0.18 22.90
C GLU A 116 -2.97 -0.81 23.18
N ALA A 117 -2.93 -1.92 23.92
CA ALA A 117 -1.68 -2.63 24.20
C ALA A 117 -1.00 -3.17 22.93
N VAL A 118 -1.78 -3.64 21.95
CA VAL A 118 -1.27 -4.08 20.65
C VAL A 118 -0.70 -2.90 19.86
N LEU A 119 -1.40 -1.77 19.82
CA LEU A 119 -0.94 -0.58 19.10
C LEU A 119 0.35 -0.02 19.72
N LEU A 120 0.42 0.11 21.05
CA LEU A 120 1.63 0.54 21.75
C LEU A 120 2.81 -0.40 21.47
N ARG A 121 2.58 -1.72 21.42
CA ARG A 121 3.61 -2.69 21.02
C ARG A 121 4.11 -2.41 19.60
N ALA A 122 3.20 -2.22 18.65
CA ALA A 122 3.55 -1.91 17.27
C ALA A 122 4.41 -0.63 17.19
N GLU A 123 4.03 0.42 17.92
CA GLU A 123 4.79 1.69 17.99
C GLU A 123 6.20 1.48 18.55
N THR A 124 6.35 0.74 19.66
CA THR A 124 7.68 0.41 20.20
C THR A 124 8.53 -0.44 19.27
N GLN A 125 7.89 -1.19 18.38
CA GLN A 125 8.56 -1.98 17.35
C GLN A 125 8.90 -1.15 16.11
N GLY A 126 8.43 0.10 15.99
CA GLY A 126 8.76 1.01 14.88
C GLY A 126 7.61 1.31 13.92
N PHE A 127 6.36 0.98 14.28
CA PHE A 127 5.19 1.42 13.53
C PHE A 127 5.09 2.96 13.55
N GLU A 128 5.08 3.56 12.36
CA GLU A 128 4.72 4.95 12.15
C GLU A 128 3.58 4.99 11.12
N ARG A 129 2.47 5.65 11.45
CA ARG A 129 1.29 5.69 10.58
C ARG A 129 1.60 6.27 9.19
N ALA A 130 2.31 7.39 9.14
CA ALA A 130 2.59 8.08 7.87
C ALA A 130 3.43 7.22 6.91
N SER A 131 4.34 6.43 7.47
CA SER A 131 5.26 5.58 6.74
C SER A 131 4.58 4.27 6.30
N TRP A 132 3.68 3.71 7.11
CA TRP A 132 2.82 2.60 6.69
C TRP A 132 1.77 3.03 5.66
N GLY A 133 1.23 4.25 5.74
CA GLY A 133 0.42 4.82 4.67
C GLY A 133 1.18 4.96 3.35
N PHE A 134 2.49 5.27 3.41
CA PHE A 134 3.35 5.22 2.23
C PHE A 134 3.48 3.80 1.68
N VAL A 135 3.76 2.80 2.52
CA VAL A 135 3.82 1.38 2.11
C VAL A 135 2.53 0.96 1.42
N GLU A 136 1.40 1.18 2.07
CA GLU A 136 0.09 0.72 1.57
C GLU A 136 -0.22 1.36 0.22
N ARG A 137 -0.04 2.68 0.06
CA ARG A 137 -0.23 3.34 -1.25
C ARG A 137 0.61 2.69 -2.35
N ARG A 138 1.87 2.36 -2.09
CA ARG A 138 2.77 1.77 -3.09
C ARG A 138 2.45 0.31 -3.40
N LEU A 139 1.88 -0.44 -2.45
CA LEU A 139 1.42 -1.82 -2.68
C LEU A 139 0.27 -1.90 -3.68
N HIS A 140 -0.58 -0.87 -3.75
CA HIS A 140 -1.70 -0.83 -4.70
C HIS A 140 -1.36 -0.09 -6.00
N GLU A 141 -0.25 0.65 -6.06
CA GLU A 141 -0.02 1.63 -7.13
C GLU A 141 0.48 1.00 -8.41
N ILE A 142 -0.08 1.45 -9.53
CA ILE A 142 0.37 1.09 -10.87
C ILE A 142 1.39 2.13 -11.34
N VAL A 143 2.54 1.63 -11.76
CA VAL A 143 3.63 2.42 -12.36
C VAL A 143 3.64 2.15 -13.87
N THR A 144 3.77 3.21 -14.65
CA THR A 144 4.03 3.11 -16.08
C THR A 144 5.55 3.16 -16.32
N ALA A 145 6.13 2.02 -16.68
CA ALA A 145 7.54 1.88 -17.04
C ALA A 145 7.73 2.07 -18.56
N VAL A 146 8.62 2.98 -18.95
CA VAL A 146 8.91 3.24 -20.37
C VAL A 146 10.03 2.33 -20.86
N CYS A 147 9.73 1.50 -21.86
CA CYS A 147 10.69 0.57 -22.46
C CYS A 147 11.88 1.33 -23.07
N PRO A 148 13.14 0.97 -22.75
CA PRO A 148 14.31 1.66 -23.29
C PRO A 148 14.50 1.42 -24.78
N HIS A 149 14.02 0.28 -25.31
CA HIS A 149 14.22 -0.14 -26.70
C HIS A 149 13.24 0.52 -27.68
N CYS A 150 11.95 0.55 -27.35
CA CYS A 150 10.91 1.04 -28.27
C CYS A 150 10.14 2.26 -27.76
N GLY A 151 10.39 2.71 -26.52
CA GLY A 151 9.71 3.86 -25.92
C GLY A 151 8.26 3.63 -25.51
N SER A 152 7.73 2.42 -25.66
CA SER A 152 6.36 2.09 -25.22
C SER A 152 6.22 2.11 -23.70
N GLY A 153 5.12 2.65 -23.19
CA GLY A 153 4.77 2.63 -21.77
C GLY A 153 4.09 1.31 -21.39
N ASN A 154 4.48 0.72 -20.26
CA ASN A 154 3.98 -0.57 -19.79
C ASN A 154 3.53 -0.43 -18.35
N TRP A 155 2.32 -0.89 -18.04
CA TRP A 155 1.79 -0.88 -16.69
C TRP A 155 2.37 -2.05 -15.90
N THR A 156 2.90 -1.74 -14.72
CA THR A 156 3.49 -2.70 -13.79
C THR A 156 3.30 -2.19 -12.35
N ASN A 157 3.74 -2.94 -11.36
CA ASN A 157 3.81 -2.49 -9.96
C ASN A 157 5.27 -2.35 -9.52
N TYR A 158 5.51 -1.74 -8.36
CA TYR A 158 6.86 -1.59 -7.79
C TYR A 158 7.48 -2.93 -7.38
N SER A 159 6.67 -3.90 -6.97
CA SER A 159 7.17 -5.21 -6.56
C SER A 159 7.72 -6.04 -7.73
N SER A 160 7.35 -5.74 -8.97
CA SER A 160 7.88 -6.40 -10.16
C SER A 160 9.37 -6.07 -10.39
N GLU A 161 10.17 -7.10 -10.66
CA GLU A 161 11.59 -6.95 -11.00
C GLU A 161 11.82 -6.67 -12.49
N ALA A 162 10.89 -7.12 -13.33
CA ALA A 162 10.93 -6.97 -14.78
C ALA A 162 9.51 -6.96 -15.36
N TYR A 163 9.40 -6.52 -16.61
CA TYR A 163 8.16 -6.55 -17.39
C TYR A 163 8.45 -6.95 -18.83
N THR A 164 7.46 -7.55 -19.48
CA THR A 164 7.51 -7.79 -20.92
C THR A 164 6.87 -6.62 -21.64
N CYS A 165 7.61 -5.96 -22.53
CA CYS A 165 7.11 -4.79 -23.22
C CYS A 165 6.02 -5.16 -24.24
N ALA A 166 4.84 -4.55 -24.14
CA ALA A 166 3.73 -4.80 -25.08
C ALA A 166 4.01 -4.31 -26.52
N GLY A 167 4.95 -3.35 -26.70
CA GLY A 167 5.28 -2.79 -28.00
C GLY A 167 6.35 -3.57 -28.78
N CYS A 168 7.33 -4.15 -28.09
CA CYS A 168 8.44 -4.88 -28.75
C CYS A 168 8.69 -6.30 -28.22
N SER A 169 7.85 -6.78 -27.30
CA SER A 169 7.94 -8.11 -26.66
C SER A 169 9.22 -8.42 -25.89
N MET A 170 10.14 -7.45 -25.78
CA MET A 170 11.37 -7.59 -25.01
C MET A 170 11.06 -7.71 -23.51
N HIS A 171 11.75 -8.62 -22.84
CA HIS A 171 11.76 -8.68 -21.39
C HIS A 171 12.77 -7.66 -20.86
N VAL A 172 12.29 -6.70 -20.07
CA VAL A 172 13.06 -5.52 -19.64
C VAL A 172 13.11 -5.50 -18.11
N SER A 173 14.30 -5.37 -17.55
CA SER A 173 14.45 -5.14 -16.11
C SER A 173 13.81 -3.81 -15.73
N PHE A 174 13.11 -3.76 -14.60
CA PHE A 174 12.47 -2.54 -14.12
C PHE A 174 13.48 -1.40 -13.97
N ALA A 175 14.71 -1.73 -13.54
CA ALA A 175 15.83 -0.79 -13.38
C ALA A 175 16.40 -0.25 -14.70
N GLU A 176 16.16 -0.92 -15.82
CA GLU A 176 16.61 -0.51 -17.16
C GLU A 176 15.60 0.37 -17.89
N SER A 177 14.44 0.61 -17.27
CA SER A 177 13.42 1.49 -17.83
C SER A 177 13.99 2.88 -18.10
N ARG A 178 13.63 3.48 -19.24
CA ARG A 178 14.07 4.83 -19.61
C ARG A 178 13.58 5.88 -18.61
N SER A 179 12.34 5.71 -18.14
CA SER A 179 11.71 6.56 -17.14
C SER A 179 10.56 5.80 -16.48
N LEU A 180 10.22 6.20 -15.25
CA LEU A 180 9.02 5.75 -14.57
C LEU A 180 8.04 6.92 -14.49
N ARG A 181 6.78 6.66 -14.81
CA ARG A 181 5.68 7.59 -14.57
C ARG A 181 4.74 6.94 -13.58
N VAL A 182 4.42 7.68 -12.54
CA VAL A 182 3.46 7.23 -11.55
C VAL A 182 2.14 7.84 -11.91
N SER A 183 1.16 6.99 -12.15
CA SER A 183 -0.21 7.42 -12.33
C SER A 183 -0.79 7.61 -10.93
N CYS A 184 -0.62 8.80 -10.33
CA CYS A 184 -1.31 9.11 -9.07
C CYS A 184 -2.77 9.45 -9.40
N GLY A 185 -3.70 8.71 -8.79
CA GLY A 185 -5.15 8.95 -8.83
C GLY A 185 -5.62 10.15 -7.99
N ASP A 186 -4.78 11.17 -7.79
CA ASP A 186 -5.13 12.38 -7.03
C ASP A 186 -5.60 13.55 -7.94
N ASP A 187 -5.41 13.45 -9.26
CA ASP A 187 -6.04 14.35 -10.22
C ASP A 187 -7.26 13.66 -10.85
N ALA A 188 -8.44 14.21 -10.55
CA ALA A 188 -9.74 13.82 -11.10
C ALA A 188 -9.85 13.94 -12.65
N SER A 189 -8.75 14.15 -13.37
CA SER A 189 -8.72 14.29 -14.83
C SER A 189 -8.20 13.07 -15.59
N TRP A 190 -7.69 12.03 -14.90
CA TRP A 190 -7.30 10.80 -15.57
C TRP A 190 -8.18 9.66 -15.08
N ARG A 191 -9.11 9.24 -15.95
CA ARG A 191 -9.80 7.96 -15.81
C ARG A 191 -8.70 6.91 -15.66
N CYS A 192 -8.53 6.36 -14.46
CA CYS A 192 -8.09 4.99 -14.31
C CYS A 192 -9.11 4.16 -15.09
N THR A 193 -8.92 4.00 -16.39
CA THR A 193 -9.64 2.99 -17.14
C THR A 193 -9.35 1.69 -16.42
N PRO A 194 -10.37 0.96 -15.95
CA PRO A 194 -10.16 -0.40 -15.52
C PRO A 194 -9.54 -1.15 -16.69
N TRP A 195 -8.79 -2.22 -16.38
CA TRP A 195 -8.42 -3.34 -17.24
C TRP A 195 -8.83 -3.19 -18.73
N PRO A 196 -7.94 -3.43 -19.72
CA PRO A 196 -8.47 -3.80 -21.03
C PRO A 196 -9.43 -4.97 -20.81
N ALA A 197 -10.70 -4.76 -21.16
CA ALA A 197 -11.67 -5.83 -21.20
C ALA A 197 -11.01 -6.97 -21.97
N VAL A 198 -10.94 -8.14 -21.34
CA VAL A 198 -10.52 -9.36 -22.02
C VAL A 198 -11.36 -9.46 -23.30
N PRO A 199 -10.78 -9.35 -24.51
CA PRO A 199 -11.55 -9.53 -25.73
C PRO A 199 -11.85 -11.03 -25.80
N GLY A 200 -13.03 -11.47 -25.35
CA GLY A 200 -13.31 -12.90 -25.33
C GLY A 200 -14.60 -13.41 -24.71
N ALA A 201 -15.52 -12.58 -24.22
CA ALA A 201 -16.87 -13.06 -23.86
C ALA A 201 -17.89 -12.56 -24.89
N MET A 202 -17.77 -13.07 -26.13
CA MET A 202 -18.88 -13.05 -27.07
C MET A 202 -19.87 -14.14 -26.66
N THR A 203 -21.09 -13.72 -26.35
CA THR A 203 -22.38 -14.35 -26.70
C THR A 203 -22.36 -15.82 -27.09
N GLY A 204 -22.98 -16.63 -26.23
CA GLY A 204 -23.54 -17.95 -26.49
C GLY A 204 -24.50 -18.30 -25.38
#